data_AF-A0A5C8JFN5-F1
#
_entry.id   AF-A0A5C8JFN5-F1
#
_cell.length_a   1.000
_cell.length_b   1.000
_cell.length_c   1.000
_cell.angle_alpha   90.00
_cell.angle_beta   90.00
_cell.angle_gamma   90.00
#
_symmetry.space_group_name_H-M   'P 1'
#
loop_
_entity.id
_entity.type
_entity.pdbx_description
1 polymer ?
#
loop_
_entity_poly.entity_id
_entity_poly.type
_entity_poly.pdbx_seq_one_letter_code
_entity_poly.pdbx_strand_id
1 'polypeptide(L)' 'MYVIRLADGTLRVPRSLASEDGRLIGNGFVEIGPDDPDYGQWLPESVTEEEAAERRRRWVEENDALEREFLAFKADQDET' A
#
# COMPACT_ATOMS: atom_id res chain seq x y z
N MET A 1 3.31 3.70 0.46
CA MET A 1 3.36 2.32 -0.07
C MET A 1 4.82 1.88 -0.05
N TYR A 2 5.12 0.65 0.34
CA TYR A 2 6.50 0.17 0.58
C TYR A 2 6.73 -1.16 -0.12
N VAL A 3 7.98 -1.47 -0.47
CA VAL A 3 8.35 -2.81 -0.96
C VAL A 3 8.42 -3.78 0.21
N ILE A 4 7.80 -4.94 0.10
CA ILE A 4 7.75 -5.94 1.17
C ILE A 4 8.51 -7.19 0.73
N ARG A 5 9.54 -7.59 1.47
CA ARG A 5 10.25 -8.85 1.30
C ARG A 5 9.51 -9.98 1.99
N LEU A 6 9.09 -10.96 1.20
CA LEU A 6 8.41 -12.17 1.67
C LEU A 6 9.41 -13.23 2.13
N ALA A 7 8.95 -14.16 2.98
CA ALA A 7 9.77 -15.25 3.51
C ALA A 7 10.32 -16.21 2.43
N ASP A 8 9.64 -16.33 1.29
CA ASP A 8 10.08 -17.14 0.14
C ASP A 8 11.15 -16.44 -0.73
N GLY A 9 11.47 -15.18 -0.43
CA GLY A 9 12.49 -14.40 -1.13
C GLY A 9 11.95 -13.51 -2.25
N THR A 10 10.66 -13.57 -2.56
CA THR A 10 10.02 -12.61 -3.48
C THR A 10 9.79 -11.24 -2.81
N LEU A 11 9.63 -10.21 -3.65
CA LEU A 11 9.30 -8.85 -3.22
C LEU A 11 7.90 -8.47 -3.71
N ARG A 12 7.06 -7.93 -2.83
CA ARG A 12 5.84 -7.22 -3.20
C ARG A 12 6.14 -5.74 -3.40
N VAL A 13 6.07 -5.31 -4.65
CA VAL A 13 6.35 -3.92 -5.05
C VAL A 13 5.04 -3.19 -5.30
N PRO A 14 4.85 -1.98 -4.74
CA PRO A 14 3.69 -1.17 -5.03
C PRO A 14 3.70 -0.68 -6.47
N ARG A 15 2.62 -0.93 -7.21
CA ARG A 15 2.45 -0.48 -8.59
C ARG A 15 1.10 0.20 -8.78
N SER A 16 1.12 1.36 -9.43
CA SER A 16 -0.08 2.01 -9.92
C SER A 16 -0.59 1.25 -11.16
N LEU A 17 -1.82 0.76 -11.07
CA LEU A 17 -2.51 0.10 -12.17
C LEU A 17 -3.18 1.16 -13.02
N ALA A 18 -2.77 1.25 -14.27
CA ALA A 18 -3.43 2.08 -15.28
C ALA A 18 -4.21 1.19 -16.24
N SER A 19 -5.35 1.69 -16.70
CA SER A 19 -6.15 1.12 -17.79
C SER A 19 -5.35 1.19 -19.09
N GLU A 20 -5.71 0.39 -20.08
CA GLU A 20 -5.10 0.44 -21.43
C GLU A 20 -5.15 1.86 -22.05
N ASP A 21 -6.13 2.67 -21.66
CA ASP A 21 -6.29 4.08 -22.06
C ASP A 21 -5.46 5.07 -21.21
N GLY A 22 -4.56 4.58 -20.34
CA GLY A 22 -3.70 5.40 -19.47
C GLY A 22 -4.37 6.00 -18.23
N ARG A 23 -5.67 5.75 -18.02
CA ARG A 23 -6.39 6.19 -16.81
C ARG A 23 -5.96 5.36 -15.59
N LEU A 24 -5.58 6.03 -14.50
CA LEU A 24 -5.29 5.36 -13.22
C LEU A 24 -6.54 4.63 -12.71
N ILE A 25 -6.46 3.30 -12.59
CA ILE A 25 -7.53 2.46 -12.04
C ILE A 25 -7.34 2.29 -10.52
N GLY A 26 -6.09 2.23 -10.05
CA GLY A 26 -5.82 2.11 -8.62
C GLY A 26 -4.36 1.84 -8.31
N ASN A 27 -4.08 1.54 -7.04
CA ASN A 27 -2.76 1.13 -6.58
C ASN A 27 -2.85 -0.29 -6.01
N GLY A 28 -1.92 -1.15 -6.40
CA GLY A 28 -1.85 -2.55 -5.96
C GLY A 28 -0.41 -2.99 -5.72
N PHE A 29 -0.24 -4.24 -5.33
CA PHE A 29 1.08 -4.86 -5.22
C PHE A 29 1.28 -5.87 -6.33
N VAL A 30 2.49 -5.92 -6.88
CA VAL A 30 2.94 -6.97 -7.79
C VAL A 30 4.08 -7.73 -7.14
N GLU A 31 4.11 -9.05 -7.33
CA GLU A 31 5.15 -9.91 -6.80
C GLU A 31 6.25 -10.08 -7.85
N ILE A 32 7.48 -9.79 -7.47
CA ILE A 32 8.68 -9.97 -8.30
C ILE A 32 9.64 -10.94 -7.62
N GLY A 33 10.23 -11.84 -8.42
CA GLY A 33 11.23 -12.80 -7.97
C GLY A 33 12.65 -12.33 -8.22
N PRO A 34 13.67 -13.01 -7.67
CA PRO A 34 15.08 -12.67 -7.84
C PRO A 34 15.57 -12.71 -9.31
N ASP A 35 14.87 -13.41 -10.20
CA ASP A 35 15.13 -13.43 -11.63
C ASP A 35 14.65 -12.15 -12.36
N ASP A 36 13.87 -11.30 -11.69
CA ASP A 36 13.36 -10.06 -12.28
C ASP A 36 14.47 -8.99 -12.34
N PRO A 37 14.65 -8.29 -13.47
CA PRO A 37 15.69 -7.26 -13.62
C PRO A 37 15.54 -6.11 -12.62
N ASP A 38 14.30 -5.81 -12.19
CA ASP A 38 14.02 -4.76 -11.21
C ASP A 38 14.17 -5.28 -9.76
N TYR A 39 14.43 -6.57 -9.53
CA TYR A 39 14.54 -7.10 -8.16
C TYR A 39 15.66 -6.42 -7.37
N GLY A 40 16.83 -6.25 -8.00
CA GLY A 40 18.02 -5.70 -7.35
C GLY A 40 17.86 -4.24 -6.90
N GLN A 41 17.04 -3.44 -7.60
CA GLN A 41 16.77 -2.06 -7.19
C GLN A 41 15.84 -1.98 -5.98
N TRP A 42 14.87 -2.91 -5.86
CA TRP A 42 13.88 -2.87 -4.80
C TRP A 42 14.32 -3.56 -3.51
N LEU A 43 15.25 -4.53 -3.62
CA LEU A 43 15.79 -5.27 -2.48
C LEU A 43 16.35 -4.37 -1.35
N PRO A 44 17.21 -3.35 -1.61
CA PRO A 44 17.74 -2.50 -0.54
C PRO A 44 16.69 -1.62 0.13
N GLU A 45 15.60 -1.28 -0.56
CA GLU A 45 14.48 -0.48 -0.03
C GLU A 45 13.36 -1.35 0.57
N SER A 46 13.51 -2.68 0.54
CA SER A 46 12.50 -3.62 1.03
C SER A 46 12.45 -3.66 2.56
N VAL A 47 11.24 -3.70 3.10
CA VAL A 47 10.97 -3.99 4.51
C VAL A 47 10.51 -5.42 4.68
N THR A 48 10.66 -6.00 5.86
CA THR A 48 10.15 -7.34 6.14
C THR A 48 8.62 -7.35 6.20
N GLU A 49 8.02 -8.54 6.06
CA GLU A 49 6.58 -8.72 6.27
C GLU A 49 6.13 -8.26 7.66
N GLU A 50 6.95 -8.49 8.69
CA GLU A 50 6.66 -8.08 10.06
C GLU A 50 6.61 -6.56 10.19
N GLU A 51 7.63 -5.84 9.70
CA GLU A 51 7.63 -4.37 9.71
C GLU A 51 6.49 -3.78 8.89
N ALA A 52 6.14 -4.41 7.76
CA ALA A 52 4.99 -4.01 6.96
C ALA A 52 3.66 -4.24 7.70
N ALA A 53 3.56 -5.30 8.50
CA ALA A 53 2.38 -5.57 9.33
C ALA A 53 2.24 -4.57 10.48
N GLU A 54 3.34 -4.22 11.15
CA GLU A 54 3.36 -3.19 12.19
C GLU A 54 2.94 -1.83 11.64
N ARG A 55 3.49 -1.43 10.49
CA ARG A 55 3.08 -0.19 9.82
C ARG A 55 1.61 -0.20 9.39
N ARG A 56 1.10 -1.35 8.92
CA ARG A 56 -0.33 -1.48 8.59
C ARG A 56 -1.20 -1.32 9.83
N ARG A 57 -0.83 -1.89 10.97
CA ARG A 57 -1.58 -1.72 12.23
C ARG A 57 -1.66 -0.25 12.61
N ARG A 58 -0.50 0.42 12.63
CA ARG A 58 -0.44 1.86 12.90
C ARG A 58 -1.30 2.67 11.93
N TRP A 59 -1.23 2.37 10.63
CA TRP A 59 -2.03 3.05 9.63
C TRP A 59 -3.53 2.85 9.87
N VAL A 60 -3.97 1.63 10.23
CA VAL A 60 -5.37 1.37 10.58
C VAL A 60 -5.80 2.17 11.81
N GLU A 61 -4.97 2.21 12.86
CA GLU A 61 -5.27 2.98 14.07
C GLU A 61 -5.39 4.49 13.79
N GLU A 62 -4.51 5.05 12.94
CA GLU A 62 -4.60 6.45 12.51
C GLU A 62 -5.79 6.68 11.55
N ASN A 63 -6.15 5.69 10.73
CA ASN A 63 -7.29 5.77 9.82
C ASN A 63 -8.63 5.73 10.56
N ASP A 64 -8.77 4.93 11.61
CA ASP A 64 -9.98 4.90 12.46
C ASP A 64 -10.32 6.29 13.04
N ALA A 65 -9.30 7.08 13.40
CA ALA A 65 -9.49 8.45 13.85
C ALA A 65 -9.99 9.34 12.70
N LEU A 66 -9.38 9.23 11.52
CA LEU A 66 -9.75 9.99 10.33
C LEU A 66 -11.16 9.64 9.81
N GLU A 67 -11.55 8.35 9.86
CA GLU A 67 -12.89 7.89 9.49
C GLU A 67 -13.95 8.51 10.40
N ARG A 68 -13.69 8.57 11.72
CA ARG A 68 -14.59 9.24 12.66
C ARG A 68 -14.76 10.72 12.35
N GLU A 69 -13.67 11.43 12.06
CA GLU A 69 -13.73 12.85 11.67
C GLU A 69 -14.50 13.04 10.37
N PHE A 70 -14.27 12.18 9.37
CA PHE A 70 -14.99 12.23 8.11
C PHE A 70 -16.48 11.95 8.25
N LEU A 71 -16.86 10.97 9.09
CA LEU A 71 -18.26 10.67 9.39
C LEU A 71 -18.94 11.83 10.13
N ALA A 72 -18.24 12.47 11.08
CA ALA A 72 -18.76 13.66 11.77
C ALA A 72 -18.98 14.83 10.80
N PHE A 73 -18.02 15.07 9.90
CA PHE A 73 -18.16 16.09 8.85
C PHE A 73 -19.34 15.79 7.90
N LYS A 74 -19.50 14.53 7.48
CA LYS A 74 -20.64 14.09 6.65
C LYS A 74 -21.98 14.34 7.33
N ALA A 75 -22.08 14.08 8.64
CA ALA A 75 -23.31 14.32 9.40
C ALA A 75 -23.65 15.82 9.47
N ASP A 76 -22.65 16.69 9.64
CA ASP A 76 -22.82 18.15 9.62
C ASP A 76 -23.31 18.68 8.26
N GLN A 77 -22.82 18.09 7.16
CA GLN A 77 -23.26 18.44 5.79
C GLN A 77 -24.67 17.95 5.45
N ASP A 78 -25.13 16.83 6.01
CA ASP A 78 -26.51 16.32 5.82
C ASP A 78 -27.54 17.14 6.63
N GLU A 79 -27.10 17.90 7.64
CA GLU A 79 -27.96 18.72 8.50
C GLU A 79 -28.14 20.18 7.98
N THR A 80 -27.50 20.55 6.85
CA THR A 80 -27.58 21.87 6.18
C THR A 80 -28.37 21.81 4.87
#